data_AF-A0AAV6VBJ5-F1
#
_entry.id   AF-A0AAV6VBJ5-F1
#
_cell.length_a   1.000
_cell.length_b   1.000
_cell.length_c   1.000
_cell.angle_alpha   90.00
_cell.angle_beta   90.00
_cell.angle_gamma   90.00
#
_symmetry.space_group_name_H-M   'P 1'
#
loop_
_entity.id
_entity.type
_entity.pdbx_description
1 polymer ?
#
loop_
_entity_poly.entity_id
_entity_poly.type
_entity_poly.pdbx_seq_one_letter_code
_entity_poly.pdbx_strand_id
1 'polypeptide(L)'
;MAEVEAVPRILFLFLLGLSGCCSLRITRLTVPSWVQNGSVDSVLLDCEYEYSLKEDEKLVVKWFHEDDPKPVYQWIPELDTKLFSDKFRLLEDYEVPSGNAYTRSRAIVIQKPTTEMSGLYKCEVQSLEGSDVMEDNMIVYSPPTWVSLNYSISAGVVRVVCEVGGVFPLPEMSLFQIKPKTVDRTPINDTDMEYEVDEDDGSYDVEFVTEIPEEELMEGPTFFGCTVSMEGAEYEKEVKVPYFPNPIAEKQEVLACGHLATILIFLKRKSLYCSMKNLCHLARELNPTINVGGKDMAFEIIFLAIASAMFASTMVVYFFFDAFGYFLHQIQLPNYIPQIYKFEYLFFVLCCFVTSYTVSIVTTGFIYLMSKNIFKAIGDILGEYSLKLKKRTESNVPWTTKAMSDDIGMFKNITLVVNEIEDTFGLFVLILYATIMAAFFNTVSVMLQNTVNTYATISYIVWTSCVATVTVVQMSRYGSYVTSQVQGLKRQMIVCSDELIRSSQPKSTMDVFHYLFEIVMKSQIQVTGYSMFVISYSLILPIISTLITYSVLLLQLDSRHT
;
A
#
# COMPACT_ATOMS: atom_id res chain seq x y z
N MET A 1 81.91 -39.26 45.75
CA MET A 1 82.67 -38.00 45.76
C MET A 1 81.76 -36.96 46.37
N ALA A 2 82.19 -36.45 47.52
CA ALA A 2 81.49 -35.51 48.36
C ALA A 2 81.76 -34.07 47.91
N GLU A 3 81.24 -33.13 48.72
CA GLU A 3 81.34 -31.65 48.72
C GLU A 3 80.16 -30.97 48.01
N VAL A 4 79.12 -30.48 48.70
CA VAL A 4 78.98 -29.53 49.84
C VAL A 4 79.32 -28.10 49.46
N GLU A 5 78.29 -27.25 49.40
CA GLU A 5 78.25 -25.82 49.79
C GLU A 5 76.77 -25.38 49.72
N ALA A 6 75.98 -25.44 50.79
CA ALA A 6 75.84 -24.45 51.87
C ALA A 6 75.39 -23.06 51.38
N VAL A 7 74.08 -22.88 51.17
CA VAL A 7 73.44 -21.55 51.03
C VAL A 7 72.77 -21.19 52.38
N PRO A 8 72.97 -19.97 52.92
CA PRO A 8 72.83 -19.72 54.35
C PRO A 8 71.42 -19.34 54.83
N ARG A 9 71.19 -19.71 56.09
CA ARG A 9 70.03 -19.47 56.96
C ARG A 9 69.82 -17.97 57.32
N ILE A 10 69.63 -17.10 56.33
CA ILE A 10 69.39 -15.64 56.55
C ILE A 10 67.99 -15.20 56.06
N LEU A 11 67.14 -16.11 55.59
CA LEU A 11 65.78 -15.76 55.12
C LEU A 11 64.65 -16.02 56.14
N PHE A 12 64.94 -16.43 57.38
CA PHE A 12 63.91 -16.96 58.29
C PHE A 12 63.72 -16.17 59.60
N LEU A 13 64.42 -15.07 59.84
CA LEU A 13 64.39 -14.36 61.15
C LEU A 13 64.37 -12.83 61.05
N PHE A 14 63.81 -12.27 59.98
CA PHE A 14 63.42 -10.85 59.91
C PHE A 14 62.01 -10.69 59.28
N LEU A 15 61.12 -11.65 59.55
CA LEU A 15 59.67 -11.59 59.29
C LEU A 15 58.84 -11.66 60.59
N LEU A 16 59.46 -11.37 61.74
CA LEU A 16 58.81 -11.25 63.04
C LEU A 16 58.91 -9.79 63.51
N GLY A 17 58.10 -8.96 62.87
CA GLY A 17 58.00 -7.53 63.16
C GLY A 17 56.90 -6.82 62.38
N LEU A 18 55.97 -7.56 61.77
CA LEU A 18 54.71 -7.01 61.28
C LEU A 18 53.63 -7.51 62.23
N SER A 19 53.53 -6.84 63.38
CA SER A 19 52.24 -6.65 64.03
C SER A 19 51.26 -6.23 62.94
N GLY A 20 50.27 -7.10 62.68
CA GLY A 20 49.28 -6.89 61.64
C GLY A 20 48.66 -5.51 61.83
N CYS A 21 49.02 -4.59 60.93
CA CYS A 21 48.22 -3.41 60.70
C CYS A 21 46.93 -3.95 60.09
N CYS A 22 45.87 -4.07 60.89
CA CYS A 22 44.53 -4.34 60.40
C CYS A 22 44.04 -3.07 59.70
N SER A 23 44.64 -2.77 58.55
CA SER A 23 44.25 -1.65 57.71
C SER A 23 42.81 -1.83 57.27
N LEU A 24 42.00 -0.79 57.44
CA LEU A 24 40.68 -0.66 56.83
C LEU A 24 40.75 -1.08 55.35
N ARG A 25 39.83 -1.95 54.92
CA ARG A 25 39.77 -2.45 53.55
C ARG A 25 38.35 -2.79 53.12
N ILE A 26 37.96 -2.33 51.94
CA ILE A 26 36.73 -2.75 51.26
C ILE A 26 36.97 -4.15 50.66
N THR A 27 36.13 -5.10 51.04
CA THR A 27 36.22 -6.50 50.61
C THR A 27 35.35 -6.79 49.39
N ARG A 28 34.21 -6.10 49.26
CA ARG A 28 33.29 -6.27 48.13
C ARG A 28 32.46 -5.01 47.91
N LEU A 29 32.38 -4.58 46.66
CA LEU A 29 31.42 -3.61 46.18
C LEU A 29 30.36 -4.33 45.34
N THR A 30 29.09 -4.01 45.55
CA THR A 30 27.96 -4.54 44.77
C THR A 30 27.16 -3.37 44.21
N VAL A 31 27.27 -3.16 42.90
CA VAL A 31 26.48 -2.19 42.14
C VAL A 31 25.89 -2.93 40.93
N PRO A 32 24.56 -2.89 40.70
CA PRO A 32 23.98 -3.54 39.54
C PRO A 32 24.42 -2.86 38.25
N SER A 33 24.97 -3.63 37.30
CA SER A 33 25.48 -3.05 36.05
C SER A 33 24.38 -2.50 35.14
N TRP A 34 23.22 -3.17 35.08
CA TRP A 34 22.08 -2.80 34.23
C TRP A 34 20.76 -2.88 34.99
N VAL A 35 19.98 -1.80 34.94
CA VAL A 35 18.65 -1.72 35.55
C VAL A 35 17.68 -1.11 34.54
N GLN A 36 16.55 -1.77 34.29
CA GLN A 36 15.55 -1.19 33.38
C GLN A 36 14.73 -0.11 34.11
N ASN A 37 14.65 1.09 33.52
CA ASN A 37 13.88 2.21 34.03
C ASN A 37 12.40 1.80 34.22
N GLY A 38 11.84 2.10 35.41
CA GLY A 38 10.46 1.78 35.76
C GLY A 38 10.14 0.30 36.02
N SER A 39 11.11 -0.62 35.89
CA SER A 39 10.87 -2.06 36.12
C SER A 39 10.93 -2.48 37.59
N VAL A 40 11.76 -1.79 38.39
CA VAL A 40 12.01 -2.08 39.80
C VAL A 40 11.72 -0.86 40.66
N ASP A 41 11.12 -1.08 41.83
CA ASP A 41 10.80 0.01 42.76
C ASP A 41 12.06 0.57 43.47
N SER A 42 13.13 -0.23 43.55
CA SER A 42 14.38 0.19 44.19
C SER A 42 15.59 -0.67 43.81
N VAL A 43 16.79 -0.10 43.96
CA VAL A 43 18.09 -0.76 43.70
C VAL A 43 18.97 -0.67 44.94
N LEU A 44 19.61 -1.78 45.32
CA LEU A 44 20.53 -1.88 46.45
C LEU A 44 21.98 -1.76 45.96
N LEU A 45 22.74 -0.86 46.58
CA LEU A 45 24.18 -0.76 46.43
C LEU A 45 24.82 -1.10 47.79
N ASP A 46 25.69 -2.11 47.85
CA ASP A 46 26.34 -2.57 49.09
C ASP A 46 27.86 -2.43 49.01
N CYS A 47 28.48 -1.98 50.09
CA CYS A 47 29.91 -1.79 50.23
C CYS A 47 30.38 -2.49 51.50
N GLU A 48 30.87 -3.71 51.33
CA GLU A 48 31.37 -4.55 52.40
C GLU A 48 32.82 -4.19 52.71
N TYR A 49 33.14 -3.97 53.98
CA TYR A 49 34.51 -3.66 54.42
C TYR A 49 34.82 -4.35 55.76
N GLU A 50 36.11 -4.56 56.00
CA GLU A 50 36.66 -5.04 57.25
C GLU A 50 37.20 -3.86 58.08
N TYR A 51 36.81 -3.81 59.35
CA TYR A 51 37.16 -2.72 60.28
C TYR A 51 37.42 -3.25 61.70
N SER A 52 38.46 -2.73 62.36
CA SER A 52 38.92 -3.14 63.68
C SER A 52 38.57 -2.09 64.74
N LEU A 53 37.54 -2.38 65.54
CA LEU A 53 37.06 -1.48 66.61
C LEU A 53 38.03 -1.25 67.76
N LYS A 54 39.09 -2.05 67.86
CA LYS A 54 40.08 -1.93 68.94
C LYS A 54 41.09 -0.82 68.67
N GLU A 55 41.16 -0.36 67.43
CA GLU A 55 42.24 0.48 66.92
C GLU A 55 41.73 1.87 66.52
N ASP A 56 40.47 1.98 66.08
CA ASP A 56 39.81 3.25 65.80
C ASP A 56 38.28 3.15 66.05
N GLU A 57 37.67 4.28 66.43
CA GLU A 57 36.22 4.46 66.58
C GLU A 57 35.65 5.47 65.56
N LYS A 58 36.50 6.18 64.81
CA LYS A 58 36.15 7.29 63.90
C LYS A 58 35.96 6.83 62.45
N LEU A 59 35.04 5.91 62.23
CA LEU A 59 34.69 5.45 60.88
C LEU A 59 33.75 6.45 60.17
N VAL A 60 33.93 6.64 58.87
CA VAL A 60 32.99 7.35 57.99
C VAL A 60 32.85 6.59 56.68
N VAL A 61 31.62 6.26 56.29
CA VAL A 61 31.32 5.66 54.98
C VAL A 61 30.65 6.71 54.11
N LYS A 62 31.10 6.87 52.87
CA LYS A 62 30.53 7.82 51.90
C LYS A 62 30.27 7.12 50.58
N TRP A 63 29.13 7.43 49.98
CA TRP A 63 28.84 7.08 48.60
C TRP A 63 28.84 8.33 47.75
N PHE A 64 29.53 8.30 46.63
CA PHE A 64 29.58 9.35 45.62
C PHE A 64 28.99 8.85 44.31
N HIS A 65 28.44 9.78 43.54
CA HIS A 65 27.94 9.53 42.19
C HIS A 65 28.68 10.44 41.23
N GLU A 66 29.32 9.86 40.22
CA GLU A 66 30.22 10.54 39.30
C GLU A 66 31.35 11.27 40.06
N ASP A 67 31.90 12.32 39.46
CA ASP A 67 32.90 13.20 40.05
C ASP A 67 32.29 14.29 40.98
N ASP A 68 31.06 14.08 41.46
CA ASP A 68 30.43 15.02 42.40
C ASP A 68 31.22 15.07 43.72
N PRO A 69 31.77 16.23 44.14
CA PRO A 69 32.52 16.32 45.38
C PRO A 69 31.64 16.15 46.63
N LYS A 70 30.30 16.18 46.48
CA LYS A 70 29.37 15.94 47.57
C LYS A 70 28.91 14.48 47.55
N PRO A 71 29.02 13.75 48.68
CA PRO A 71 28.50 12.40 48.74
C PRO A 71 26.97 12.41 48.65
N VAL A 72 26.42 11.43 47.94
CA VAL A 72 24.97 11.20 47.89
C VAL A 72 24.43 10.60 49.18
N TYR A 73 25.32 9.95 49.94
CA TYR A 73 25.05 9.39 51.24
C TYR A 73 26.32 9.37 52.11
N GLN A 74 26.16 9.63 53.41
CA GLN A 74 27.23 9.49 54.39
C GLN A 74 26.71 8.85 55.69
N TRP A 75 27.50 7.93 56.23
CA TRP A 75 27.25 7.27 57.51
C TRP A 75 28.38 7.54 58.51
N ILE A 76 28.01 7.95 59.72
CA ILE A 76 28.95 8.19 60.83
C ILE A 76 28.48 7.38 62.05
N PRO A 77 29.00 6.16 62.26
CA PRO A 77 28.59 5.27 63.35
C PRO A 77 28.68 5.90 64.75
N GLU A 78 29.75 6.64 65.04
CA GLU A 78 29.97 7.25 66.36
C GLU A 78 28.85 8.22 66.76
N LEU A 79 28.30 8.93 65.78
CA LEU A 79 27.21 9.89 65.97
C LEU A 79 25.84 9.27 65.71
N ASP A 80 25.80 7.99 65.34
CA ASP A 80 24.61 7.28 64.89
C ASP A 80 23.83 8.05 63.81
N THR A 81 24.54 8.75 62.91
CA THR A 81 23.96 9.74 62.00
C THR A 81 24.15 9.35 60.54
N LYS A 82 23.05 9.31 59.79
CA LYS A 82 23.00 9.20 58.33
C LYS A 82 22.75 10.59 57.72
N LEU A 83 23.50 10.94 56.69
CA LEU A 83 23.30 12.16 55.91
C LEU A 83 22.96 11.76 54.47
N PHE A 84 21.99 12.44 53.89
CA PHE A 84 21.50 12.18 52.54
C PHE A 84 21.62 13.44 51.71
N SER A 85 21.94 13.27 50.44
CA SER A 85 21.83 14.33 49.45
C SER A 85 20.40 14.38 48.90
N ASP A 86 19.91 15.58 48.58
CA ASP A 86 18.61 15.76 47.92
C ASP A 86 18.61 15.26 46.46
N LYS A 87 19.79 14.90 45.93
CA LYS A 87 19.99 14.44 44.54
C LYS A 87 19.23 13.14 44.24
N PHE A 88 19.14 12.23 45.21
CA PHE A 88 18.49 10.93 45.03
C PHE A 88 17.48 10.66 46.13
N ARG A 89 16.42 9.94 45.79
CA ARG A 89 15.45 9.44 46.76
C ARG A 89 15.95 8.14 47.37
N LEU A 90 16.62 8.22 48.52
CA LEU A 90 17.16 7.07 49.24
C LEU A 90 16.17 6.56 50.30
N LEU A 91 16.16 5.25 50.55
CA LEU A 91 15.40 4.66 51.67
C LEU A 91 16.20 4.84 52.98
N GLU A 92 15.84 5.86 53.76
CA GLU A 92 16.60 6.28 54.94
C GLU A 92 16.71 5.23 56.06
N ASP A 93 15.63 4.46 56.25
CA ASP A 93 15.51 3.43 57.29
C ASP A 93 16.16 2.10 56.92
N TYR A 94 16.79 1.99 55.74
CA TYR A 94 17.44 0.76 55.34
C TYR A 94 18.67 0.46 56.23
N GLU A 95 18.75 -0.78 56.71
CA GLU A 95 19.88 -1.35 57.42
C GLU A 95 20.14 -2.77 56.93
N VAL A 96 21.42 -3.12 56.80
CA VAL A 96 21.84 -4.47 56.43
C VAL A 96 21.49 -5.43 57.58
N PRO A 97 20.69 -6.48 57.36
CA PRO A 97 20.15 -7.33 58.44
C PRO A 97 21.19 -7.98 59.37
N SER A 98 22.42 -8.17 58.90
CA SER A 98 23.55 -8.77 59.63
C SER A 98 24.61 -7.75 60.10
N GLY A 99 24.34 -6.46 59.95
CA GLY A 99 25.30 -5.41 60.30
C GLY A 99 25.36 -5.10 61.81
N ASN A 100 26.54 -4.73 62.28
CA ASN A 100 26.72 -4.16 63.62
C ASN A 100 26.59 -2.62 63.56
N ALA A 101 26.79 -1.93 64.68
CA ALA A 101 26.70 -0.46 64.72
C ALA A 101 27.55 0.27 63.65
N TYR A 102 28.63 -0.36 63.18
CA TYR A 102 29.53 0.22 62.19
C TYR A 102 29.15 -0.19 60.77
N THR A 103 28.73 -1.44 60.56
CA THR A 103 28.45 -1.99 59.22
C THR A 103 26.98 -1.98 58.80
N ARG A 104 26.03 -1.73 59.71
CA ARG A 104 24.58 -1.79 59.43
C ARG A 104 24.10 -0.80 58.38
N SER A 105 24.83 0.29 58.16
CA SER A 105 24.47 1.34 57.21
C SER A 105 25.57 1.57 56.17
N ARG A 106 26.23 0.47 55.76
CA ARG A 106 27.24 0.48 54.68
C ARG A 106 26.63 0.50 53.27
N ALA A 107 25.35 0.14 53.16
CA ALA A 107 24.61 0.00 51.91
C ALA A 107 23.53 1.08 51.78
N ILE A 108 23.24 1.46 50.54
CA ILE A 108 22.19 2.41 50.19
C ILE A 108 21.15 1.77 49.27
N VAL A 109 19.90 2.21 49.39
CA VAL A 109 18.81 1.76 48.52
C VAL A 109 18.23 2.97 47.81
N ILE A 110 18.45 3.02 46.49
CA ILE A 110 17.92 4.05 45.60
C ILE A 110 16.48 3.68 45.23
N GLN A 111 15.52 4.56 45.48
CA GLN A 111 14.12 4.34 45.12
C GLN A 111 13.84 4.90 43.72
N LYS A 112 13.11 4.12 42.92
CA LYS A 112 12.68 4.50 41.56
C LYS A 112 13.84 5.02 40.70
N PRO A 113 14.81 4.15 40.36
CA PRO A 113 15.95 4.55 39.53
C PRO A 113 15.47 5.13 38.19
N THR A 114 16.04 6.27 37.80
CA THR A 114 15.81 6.93 36.50
C THR A 114 17.11 6.96 35.68
N THR A 115 17.02 7.26 34.38
CA THR A 115 18.16 7.34 33.45
C THR A 115 19.26 8.28 33.94
N GLU A 116 18.91 9.41 34.57
CA GLU A 116 19.84 10.38 35.19
C GLU A 116 20.68 9.81 36.34
N MET A 117 20.25 8.69 36.94
CA MET A 117 20.98 8.00 38.01
C MET A 117 21.99 6.98 37.46
N SER A 118 22.16 6.92 36.13
CA SER A 118 23.22 6.16 35.50
C SER A 118 24.56 6.85 35.72
N GLY A 119 25.59 6.08 36.05
CA GLY A 119 26.91 6.63 36.27
C GLY A 119 27.78 5.83 37.24
N LEU A 120 28.99 6.36 37.46
CA LEU A 120 29.98 5.76 38.34
C LEU A 120 29.58 5.94 39.81
N TYR A 121 29.41 4.85 40.55
CA TYR A 121 29.18 4.86 41.98
C TYR A 121 30.44 4.48 42.74
N LYS A 122 30.87 5.35 43.64
CA LYS A 122 32.10 5.20 44.41
C LYS A 122 31.80 5.11 45.90
N CYS A 123 32.19 4.00 46.52
CA CYS A 123 32.18 3.85 47.97
C CYS A 123 33.56 4.21 48.52
N GLU A 124 33.60 5.20 49.40
CA GLU A 124 34.80 5.58 50.15
C GLU A 124 34.57 5.33 51.63
N VAL A 125 35.44 4.53 52.25
CA VAL A 125 35.44 4.28 53.68
C VAL A 125 36.68 4.91 54.28
N GLN A 126 36.52 5.76 55.30
CA GLN A 126 37.60 6.51 55.94
C GLN A 126 37.64 6.21 57.44
N SER A 127 38.85 6.10 57.99
CA SER A 127 39.15 5.96 59.41
C SER A 127 40.40 6.78 59.76
N LEU A 128 40.82 6.85 61.03
CA LEU A 128 42.09 7.45 61.44
C LEU A 128 43.31 6.67 60.91
N GLU A 129 43.13 5.38 60.60
CA GLU A 129 44.20 4.49 60.15
C GLU A 129 44.39 4.49 58.63
N GLY A 130 43.39 4.95 57.88
CA GLY A 130 43.47 5.05 56.43
C GLY A 130 42.12 5.23 55.76
N SER A 131 42.14 5.24 54.43
CA SER A 131 40.93 5.27 53.60
C SER A 131 41.06 4.24 52.50
N ASP A 132 39.96 3.58 52.17
CA ASP A 132 39.88 2.68 51.02
C ASP A 132 38.69 3.07 50.13
N VAL A 133 38.84 2.84 48.83
CA VAL A 133 37.88 3.29 47.80
C VAL A 133 37.68 2.18 46.78
N MET A 134 36.43 1.87 46.49
CA MET A 134 36.04 1.03 45.36
C MET A 134 34.94 1.73 44.57
N GLU A 135 34.93 1.52 43.26
CA GLU A 135 33.96 2.10 42.35
C GLU A 135 33.47 1.07 41.33
N ASP A 136 32.22 1.21 40.91
CA ASP A 136 31.57 0.38 39.90
C ASP A 136 30.44 1.19 39.23
N ASN A 137 30.05 0.82 38.02
CA ASN A 137 29.13 1.60 37.19
C ASN A 137 27.74 0.95 37.14
N MET A 138 26.69 1.79 37.19
CA MET A 138 25.31 1.36 36.97
C MET A 138 24.73 2.11 35.78
N ILE A 139 24.11 1.40 34.84
CA ILE A 139 23.33 1.98 33.76
C ILE A 139 21.85 1.69 33.97
N VAL A 140 21.05 2.74 34.10
CA VAL A 140 19.59 2.66 34.12
C VAL A 140 19.09 2.86 32.69
N TYR A 141 18.78 1.76 31.99
CA TYR A 141 18.42 1.81 30.57
C TYR A 141 16.90 1.94 30.36
N SER A 142 16.52 2.63 29.28
CA SER A 142 15.14 2.76 28.83
C SER A 142 15.00 2.11 27.44
N PRO A 143 14.22 1.02 27.30
CA PRO A 143 13.96 0.43 25.99
C PRO A 143 13.17 1.41 25.11
N PRO A 144 13.33 1.36 23.78
CA PRO A 144 12.66 2.27 22.86
C PRO A 144 11.14 2.20 22.99
N THR A 145 10.50 3.36 23.01
CA THR A 145 9.03 3.49 23.03
C THR A 145 8.42 3.02 21.71
N TRP A 146 9.09 3.29 20.60
CA TRP A 146 8.70 2.82 19.27
C TRP A 146 9.91 2.58 18.39
N VAL A 147 9.73 1.69 17.41
CA VAL A 147 10.72 1.41 16.35
C VAL A 147 9.94 1.34 15.04
N SER A 148 10.34 2.15 14.07
CA SER A 148 9.72 2.26 12.75
C SER A 148 10.78 1.94 11.69
N LEU A 149 10.38 1.21 10.65
CA LEU A 149 11.23 0.96 9.49
C LEU A 149 10.38 1.22 8.26
N ASN A 150 10.82 2.14 7.41
CA ASN A 150 10.13 2.51 6.19
C ASN A 150 11.13 2.64 5.03
N TYR A 151 10.60 2.67 3.81
CA TYR A 151 11.39 3.02 2.63
C TYR A 151 10.59 3.92 1.69
N SER A 152 11.31 4.71 0.90
CA SER A 152 10.76 5.54 -0.16
C SER A 152 11.59 5.38 -1.42
N ILE A 153 10.94 5.53 -2.58
CA ILE A 153 11.57 5.41 -3.89
C ILE A 153 11.49 6.77 -4.57
N SER A 154 12.63 7.35 -4.91
CA SER A 154 12.72 8.65 -5.58
C SER A 154 13.85 8.64 -6.60
N ALA A 155 13.55 8.99 -7.85
CA ALA A 155 14.54 9.16 -8.91
C ALA A 155 15.53 7.98 -9.10
N GLY A 156 15.07 6.74 -8.92
CA GLY A 156 15.92 5.53 -9.05
C GLY A 156 16.80 5.24 -7.83
N VAL A 157 16.52 5.89 -6.70
CA VAL A 157 17.18 5.65 -5.41
C VAL A 157 16.13 5.21 -4.39
N VAL A 158 16.45 4.15 -3.65
CA VAL A 158 15.64 3.63 -2.54
C VAL A 158 16.22 4.15 -1.24
N ARG A 159 15.52 5.08 -0.60
CA ARG A 159 15.88 5.61 0.73
C ARG A 159 15.19 4.76 1.79
N VAL A 160 15.95 3.99 2.56
CA VAL A 160 15.47 3.17 3.69
C VAL A 160 15.78 3.90 4.98
N VAL A 161 14.78 4.01 5.87
CA VAL A 161 14.84 4.80 7.10
C VAL A 161 14.37 3.94 8.26
N CYS A 162 15.23 3.75 9.26
CA CYS A 162 14.90 3.13 10.54
C CYS A 162 14.92 4.20 11.63
N GLU A 163 13.80 4.39 12.31
CA GLU A 163 13.66 5.38 13.38
C GLU A 163 13.37 4.68 14.70
N VAL A 164 14.03 5.15 15.77
CA VAL A 164 13.91 4.61 17.12
C VAL A 164 13.71 5.77 18.08
N GLY A 165 12.63 5.74 18.87
CA GLY A 165 12.32 6.83 19.79
C GLY A 165 12.41 6.48 21.26
N GLY A 166 12.85 7.45 22.07
CA GLY A 166 12.87 7.42 23.53
C GLY A 166 13.74 6.30 24.11
N VAL A 167 14.94 6.10 23.57
CA VAL A 167 15.85 5.01 23.96
C VAL A 167 17.03 5.53 24.78
N PHE A 168 17.47 4.81 25.81
CA PHE A 168 18.67 5.15 26.58
C PHE A 168 19.37 3.88 27.08
N PRO A 169 20.71 3.77 27.03
CA PRO A 169 21.66 4.68 26.38
C PRO A 169 21.52 4.63 24.84
N LEU A 170 22.41 5.33 24.11
CA LEU A 170 22.45 5.27 22.65
C LEU A 170 22.60 3.80 22.19
N PRO A 171 21.67 3.26 21.38
CA PRO A 171 21.67 1.85 21.01
C PRO A 171 22.64 1.55 19.86
N GLU A 172 23.02 0.28 19.73
CA GLU A 172 23.65 -0.23 18.53
C GLU A 172 22.57 -0.56 17.49
N MET A 173 22.74 -0.06 16.27
CA MET A 173 21.81 -0.28 15.17
C MET A 173 22.51 -0.87 13.96
N SER A 174 21.84 -1.78 13.25
CA SER A 174 22.32 -2.30 11.98
C SER A 174 21.17 -2.47 10.98
N LEU A 175 21.40 -2.02 9.75
CA LEU A 175 20.54 -2.28 8.61
C LEU A 175 21.08 -3.46 7.82
N PHE A 176 20.18 -4.34 7.42
CA PHE A 176 20.49 -5.50 6.61
C PHE A 176 19.42 -5.73 5.55
N GLN A 177 19.83 -6.36 4.46
CA GLN A 177 18.92 -6.88 3.46
C GLN A 177 18.95 -8.41 3.44
N ILE A 178 17.81 -9.03 3.18
CA ILE A 178 17.68 -10.48 2.99
C ILE A 178 17.38 -10.74 1.52
N LYS A 179 18.30 -11.44 0.85
CA LYS A 179 18.17 -11.77 -0.58
C LYS A 179 17.38 -13.08 -0.75
N PRO A 180 16.40 -13.15 -1.68
CA PRO A 180 15.52 -14.31 -1.82
C PRO A 180 16.22 -15.58 -2.30
N LYS A 181 17.36 -15.46 -3.02
CA LYS A 181 18.09 -16.61 -3.57
C LYS A 181 19.01 -17.32 -2.57
N THR A 182 19.52 -16.59 -1.59
CA THR A 182 20.54 -17.11 -0.65
C THR A 182 20.03 -17.21 0.78
N VAL A 183 18.96 -16.48 1.13
CA VAL A 183 18.50 -16.29 2.54
C VAL A 183 19.59 -15.64 3.42
N ASP A 184 20.71 -15.22 2.82
CA ASP A 184 21.82 -14.62 3.52
C ASP A 184 21.45 -13.19 3.92
N ARG A 185 21.71 -12.89 5.20
CA ARG A 185 21.62 -11.56 5.77
C ARG A 185 22.89 -10.82 5.35
N THR A 186 22.76 -9.81 4.50
CA THR A 186 23.90 -8.97 4.13
C THR A 186 23.75 -7.61 4.80
N PRO A 187 24.73 -7.17 5.61
CA PRO A 187 24.72 -5.82 6.19
C PRO A 187 24.81 -4.76 5.09
N ILE A 188 24.19 -3.62 5.34
CA ILE A 188 24.26 -2.43 4.47
C ILE A 188 25.27 -1.48 5.11
N ASN A 189 26.39 -1.23 4.42
CA ASN A 189 27.58 -0.58 5.00
C ASN A 189 27.62 0.94 4.83
N ASP A 190 26.68 1.53 4.08
CA ASP A 190 26.61 2.97 3.79
C ASP A 190 25.37 3.55 4.47
N THR A 191 25.52 3.85 5.76
CA THR A 191 24.42 4.23 6.65
C THR A 191 24.78 5.45 7.46
N ASP A 192 23.98 6.49 7.35
CA ASP A 192 24.08 7.70 8.17
C ASP A 192 23.20 7.53 9.42
N MET A 193 23.82 7.71 10.59
CA MET A 193 23.12 7.75 11.87
C MET A 193 23.06 9.19 12.36
N GLU A 194 21.86 9.70 12.52
CA GLU A 194 21.59 10.97 13.19
C GLU A 194 20.80 10.70 14.48
N TYR A 195 21.06 11.49 15.52
CA TYR A 195 20.32 11.37 16.77
C TYR A 195 20.07 12.74 17.39
N GLU A 196 18.90 12.86 18.01
CA GLU A 196 18.50 13.98 18.86
C GLU A 196 18.41 13.49 20.31
N VAL A 197 18.68 14.37 21.27
CA VAL A 197 18.60 14.07 22.71
C VAL A 197 17.44 14.86 23.29
N ASP A 198 16.53 14.17 23.97
CA ASP A 198 15.43 14.79 24.70
C ASP A 198 15.97 15.54 25.93
N GLU A 199 15.61 16.82 26.08
CA GLU A 199 16.08 17.67 27.17
C GLU A 199 15.46 17.31 28.53
N ASP A 200 14.30 16.64 28.56
CA ASP A 200 13.55 16.35 29.79
C ASP A 200 14.02 15.06 30.49
N ASP A 201 14.37 14.00 29.74
CA ASP A 201 14.76 12.69 30.30
C ASP A 201 16.10 12.13 29.79
N GLY A 202 16.76 12.85 28.89
CA GLY A 202 18.06 12.49 28.31
C GLY A 202 18.00 11.29 27.36
N SER A 203 16.80 10.86 26.94
CA SER A 203 16.64 9.78 25.98
C SER A 203 17.03 10.22 24.55
N TYR A 204 17.35 9.24 23.72
CA TYR A 204 17.75 9.44 22.33
C TYR A 204 16.59 9.13 21.39
N ASP A 205 16.40 9.98 20.40
CA ASP A 205 15.63 9.70 19.19
C ASP A 205 16.63 9.54 18.04
N VAL A 206 16.68 8.35 17.43
CA VAL A 206 17.72 7.96 16.46
C VAL A 206 17.09 7.70 15.10
N GLU A 207 17.59 8.37 14.06
CA GLU A 207 17.28 8.11 12.64
C GLU A 207 18.49 7.45 11.97
N PHE A 208 18.28 6.30 11.36
CA PHE A 208 19.30 5.53 10.66
C PHE A 208 18.90 5.34 9.21
N VAL A 209 19.61 6.03 8.30
CA VAL A 209 19.24 6.20 6.90
C VAL A 209 20.26 5.54 5.99
N THR A 210 19.78 4.90 4.92
CA THR A 210 20.64 4.46 3.81
C THR A 210 19.97 4.73 2.48
N GLU A 211 20.76 5.11 1.50
CA GLU A 211 20.34 5.33 0.13
C GLU A 211 20.96 4.28 -0.78
N ILE A 212 20.12 3.45 -1.39
CA ILE A 212 20.57 2.35 -2.23
C ILE A 212 20.12 2.64 -3.67
N PRO A 213 21.03 2.70 -4.65
CA PRO A 213 20.65 2.78 -6.05
C PRO A 213 19.75 1.60 -6.43
N GLU A 214 18.64 1.85 -7.12
CA GLU A 214 17.68 0.80 -7.51
C GLU A 214 18.35 -0.27 -8.40
N GLU A 215 19.39 0.09 -9.15
CA GLU A 215 20.23 -0.83 -9.95
C GLU A 215 20.98 -1.87 -9.11
N GLU A 216 21.29 -1.58 -7.84
CA GLU A 216 21.99 -2.49 -6.93
C GLU A 216 21.04 -3.49 -6.25
N LEU A 217 19.73 -3.19 -6.27
CA LEU A 217 18.69 -4.03 -5.72
C LEU A 217 18.22 -5.01 -6.81
N MET A 218 18.43 -6.32 -6.58
CA MET A 218 18.04 -7.35 -7.55
C MET A 218 16.51 -7.44 -7.74
N GLU A 219 16.09 -7.89 -8.93
CA GLU A 219 14.70 -8.07 -9.41
C GLU A 219 13.84 -9.10 -8.64
N GLY A 220 13.74 -9.02 -7.31
CA GLY A 220 12.94 -9.96 -6.50
C GLY A 220 12.53 -9.41 -5.13
N PRO A 221 11.67 -10.14 -4.39
CA PRO A 221 11.21 -9.72 -3.06
C PRO A 221 12.41 -9.69 -2.11
N THR A 222 12.90 -8.49 -1.84
CA THR A 222 13.97 -8.22 -0.89
C THR A 222 13.33 -7.77 0.41
N PHE A 223 13.86 -8.17 1.56
CA PHE A 223 13.43 -7.61 2.84
C PHE A 223 14.52 -6.68 3.34
N PHE A 224 14.14 -5.46 3.71
CA PHE A 224 14.98 -4.62 4.56
C PHE A 224 14.66 -4.96 6.01
N GLY A 225 15.70 -5.02 6.83
CA GLY A 225 15.56 -5.21 8.26
C GLY A 225 16.49 -4.30 9.04
N CYS A 226 16.06 -3.94 10.23
CA CYS A 226 16.77 -3.11 11.18
C CYS A 226 16.82 -3.85 12.51
N THR A 227 18.02 -4.03 13.06
CA THR A 227 18.23 -4.58 14.41
C THR A 227 18.66 -3.45 15.33
N VAL A 228 18.03 -3.36 16.50
CA VAL A 228 18.33 -2.42 17.58
C VAL A 228 18.72 -3.25 18.81
N SER A 229 19.93 -3.03 19.32
CA SER A 229 20.48 -3.73 20.49
C SER A 229 21.11 -2.75 21.48
N MET A 230 21.23 -3.17 22.74
CA MET A 230 21.95 -2.44 23.77
C MET A 230 23.10 -3.30 24.29
N GLU A 231 24.33 -2.84 24.10
CA GLU A 231 25.50 -3.58 24.57
C GLU A 231 25.46 -3.71 26.09
N GLY A 232 25.40 -4.94 26.62
CA GLY A 232 25.40 -5.21 28.07
C GLY A 232 24.02 -5.45 28.70
N ALA A 233 22.93 -5.04 28.05
CA ALA A 233 21.57 -5.41 28.45
C ALA A 233 21.05 -6.60 27.62
N GLU A 234 20.16 -7.42 28.20
CA GLU A 234 19.45 -8.47 27.45
C GLU A 234 18.30 -7.87 26.61
N TYR A 235 18.61 -6.93 25.72
CA TYR A 235 17.65 -6.27 24.83
C TYR A 235 18.09 -6.31 23.37
N GLU A 236 17.29 -6.96 22.52
CA GLU A 236 17.42 -6.95 21.07
C GLU A 236 16.03 -6.90 20.43
N LYS A 237 15.84 -6.01 19.45
CA LYS A 237 14.60 -5.89 18.70
C LYS A 237 14.90 -5.79 17.21
N GLU A 238 14.15 -6.56 16.43
CA GLU A 238 14.32 -6.65 14.99
C GLU A 238 13.01 -6.29 14.28
N VAL A 239 13.09 -5.38 13.31
CA VAL A 239 11.95 -4.96 12.47
C VAL A 239 12.30 -5.23 11.00
N LYS A 240 11.32 -5.69 10.21
CA LYS A 240 11.49 -6.02 8.79
C LYS A 240 10.37 -5.43 7.96
N VAL A 241 10.72 -4.92 6.78
CA VAL A 241 9.75 -4.48 5.76
C VAL A 241 10.05 -5.13 4.41
N PRO A 242 9.03 -5.58 3.67
CA PRO A 242 9.21 -6.07 2.31
C PRO A 242 9.43 -4.89 1.35
N TYR A 243 10.53 -4.95 0.60
CA TYR A 243 10.77 -4.10 -0.55
C TYR A 243 10.04 -4.67 -1.76
N PHE A 244 9.12 -3.87 -2.29
CA PHE A 244 8.52 -4.14 -3.58
C PHE A 244 9.13 -3.14 -4.56
N PRO A 245 9.93 -3.58 -5.56
CA PRO A 245 10.19 -2.74 -6.72
C PRO A 245 8.83 -2.33 -7.29
N ASN A 246 8.72 -1.17 -7.92
CA ASN A 246 7.42 -0.57 -8.21
C ASN A 246 6.80 -1.18 -9.49
N PRO A 247 5.83 -2.12 -9.40
CA PRO A 247 4.74 -2.18 -10.38
C PRO A 247 3.34 -2.37 -9.75
N ILE A 248 3.18 -2.22 -8.43
CA ILE A 248 1.92 -2.59 -7.73
C ILE A 248 0.86 -1.47 -7.80
N ALA A 249 1.26 -0.21 -7.99
CA ALA A 249 0.32 0.90 -8.19
C ALA A 249 -0.47 0.80 -9.51
N GLU A 250 0.00 0.00 -10.48
CA GLU A 250 -0.63 -0.12 -11.81
C GLU A 250 -1.76 -1.18 -11.86
N LYS A 251 -1.89 -2.06 -10.86
CA LYS A 251 -2.89 -3.16 -10.89
C LYS A 251 -4.27 -2.81 -10.32
N GLN A 252 -4.46 -1.62 -9.76
CA GLN A 252 -5.71 -1.24 -9.05
C GLN A 252 -6.78 -0.56 -9.93
N GLU A 253 -6.42 -0.14 -11.16
CA GLU A 253 -7.31 0.68 -12.00
C GLU A 253 -8.49 -0.10 -12.61
N VAL A 254 -8.32 -1.39 -12.92
CA VAL A 254 -9.33 -2.19 -13.64
C VAL A 254 -10.51 -2.59 -12.75
N LEU A 255 -10.27 -2.74 -11.44
CA LEU A 255 -11.31 -3.05 -10.46
C LEU A 255 -12.24 -1.86 -10.24
N ALA A 256 -11.70 -0.63 -10.27
CA ALA A 256 -12.46 0.59 -10.07
C ALA A 256 -13.51 0.81 -11.17
N CYS A 257 -13.16 0.61 -12.44
CA CYS A 257 -14.08 0.85 -13.57
C CYS A 257 -15.32 -0.05 -13.55
N GLY A 258 -15.19 -1.32 -13.17
CA GLY A 258 -16.30 -2.27 -13.09
C GLY A 258 -17.32 -1.95 -12.00
N HIS A 259 -16.83 -1.56 -10.82
CA HIS A 259 -17.69 -1.13 -9.72
C HIS A 259 -18.37 0.20 -10.00
N LEU A 260 -17.62 1.15 -10.57
CA LEU A 260 -18.19 2.42 -11.04
C LEU A 260 -19.31 2.19 -12.06
N ALA A 261 -19.11 1.30 -13.03
CA ALA A 261 -20.15 0.91 -13.98
C ALA A 261 -21.39 0.35 -13.27
N THR A 262 -21.19 -0.53 -12.29
CA THR A 262 -22.28 -1.16 -11.53
C THR A 262 -23.09 -0.12 -10.78
N ILE A 263 -22.42 0.76 -10.03
CA ILE A 263 -23.05 1.86 -9.29
C ILE A 263 -23.82 2.78 -10.24
N LEU A 264 -23.24 3.13 -11.38
CA LEU A 264 -23.88 3.99 -12.37
C LEU A 264 -25.15 3.38 -12.96
N ILE A 265 -25.16 2.07 -13.26
CA ILE A 265 -26.38 1.38 -13.71
C ILE A 265 -27.48 1.50 -12.66
N PHE A 266 -27.15 1.27 -11.38
CA PHE A 266 -28.12 1.40 -10.29
C PHE A 266 -28.67 2.83 -10.17
N LEU A 267 -27.80 3.84 -10.23
CA LEU A 267 -28.19 5.25 -10.12
C LEU A 267 -29.03 5.72 -11.32
N LYS A 268 -28.71 5.27 -12.54
CA LYS A 268 -29.37 5.72 -13.78
C LYS A 268 -30.45 4.77 -14.30
N ARG A 269 -30.83 3.72 -13.55
CA ARG A 269 -31.83 2.71 -13.96
C ARG A 269 -33.15 3.28 -14.50
N LYS A 270 -33.64 4.38 -13.91
CA LYS A 270 -34.89 5.03 -14.35
C LYS A 270 -34.72 5.68 -15.72
N SER A 271 -33.61 6.38 -15.94
CA SER A 271 -33.25 6.99 -17.23
C SER A 271 -33.13 5.91 -18.31
N LEU A 272 -32.37 4.84 -18.03
CA LEU A 272 -32.18 3.71 -18.92
C LEU A 272 -33.53 3.10 -19.37
N TYR A 273 -34.44 2.87 -18.43
CA TYR A 273 -35.76 2.33 -18.73
C TYR A 273 -36.60 3.29 -19.58
N CYS A 274 -36.61 4.58 -19.25
CA CYS A 274 -37.36 5.59 -19.99
C CYS A 274 -36.87 5.72 -21.44
N SER A 275 -35.56 5.84 -21.66
CA SER A 275 -35.00 5.99 -23.01
C SER A 275 -35.22 4.74 -23.86
N MET A 276 -35.11 3.54 -23.27
CA MET A 276 -35.43 2.29 -23.97
C MET A 276 -36.92 2.21 -24.34
N LYS A 277 -37.81 2.64 -23.43
CA LYS A 277 -39.26 2.69 -23.69
C LYS A 277 -39.59 3.65 -24.83
N ASN A 278 -38.95 4.83 -24.84
CA ASN A 278 -39.14 5.83 -25.89
C ASN A 278 -38.63 5.31 -27.25
N LEU A 279 -37.48 4.61 -27.26
CA LEU A 279 -36.97 3.95 -28.46
C LEU A 279 -37.93 2.88 -29.01
N CYS A 280 -38.46 2.03 -28.14
CA CYS A 280 -39.45 1.02 -28.52
C CYS A 280 -40.75 1.63 -29.06
N HIS A 281 -41.21 2.74 -28.47
CA HIS A 281 -42.38 3.46 -28.93
C HIS A 281 -42.14 4.03 -30.33
N LEU A 282 -40.99 4.70 -30.53
CA LEU A 282 -40.60 5.27 -31.82
C LEU A 282 -40.47 4.21 -32.92
N ALA A 283 -39.84 3.07 -32.60
CA ALA A 283 -39.71 1.96 -33.54
C ALA A 283 -41.09 1.46 -34.00
N ARG A 284 -42.03 1.28 -33.05
CA ARG A 284 -43.39 0.82 -33.35
C ARG A 284 -44.20 1.83 -34.16
N GLU A 285 -44.01 3.12 -33.90
CA GLU A 285 -44.66 4.21 -34.63
C GLU A 285 -44.14 4.29 -36.09
N LEU A 286 -42.84 4.08 -36.31
CA LEU A 286 -42.24 4.13 -37.64
C LEU A 286 -42.57 2.89 -38.47
N ASN A 287 -42.32 1.69 -37.95
CA ASN A 287 -42.65 0.44 -38.60
C ASN A 287 -42.71 -0.69 -37.56
N PRO A 288 -43.86 -1.36 -37.38
CA PRO A 288 -44.02 -2.43 -36.39
C PRO A 288 -43.14 -3.67 -36.64
N THR A 289 -42.49 -3.77 -37.81
CA THR A 289 -41.52 -4.84 -38.11
C THR A 289 -40.13 -4.58 -37.55
N ILE A 290 -39.83 -3.37 -37.09
CA ILE A 290 -38.57 -3.04 -36.42
C ILE A 290 -38.62 -3.61 -34.99
N ASN A 291 -37.92 -4.71 -34.79
CA ASN A 291 -37.76 -5.29 -33.45
C ASN A 291 -36.59 -4.64 -32.71
N VAL A 292 -36.91 -3.90 -31.65
CA VAL A 292 -35.93 -3.44 -30.66
C VAL A 292 -35.60 -4.63 -29.74
N GLY A 293 -34.49 -5.31 -30.07
CA GLY A 293 -34.05 -6.55 -29.43
C GLY A 293 -34.03 -7.73 -30.42
N GLY A 294 -32.88 -8.41 -30.52
CA GLY A 294 -32.72 -9.55 -31.41
C GLY A 294 -33.36 -10.84 -30.89
N LYS A 295 -33.75 -11.74 -31.80
CA LYS A 295 -34.10 -13.15 -31.45
C LYS A 295 -32.93 -13.86 -30.75
N ASP A 296 -31.71 -13.42 -31.07
CA ASP A 296 -30.47 -13.97 -30.55
C ASP A 296 -30.12 -13.42 -29.15
N MET A 297 -30.88 -12.45 -28.61
CA MET A 297 -30.58 -11.84 -27.31
C MET A 297 -30.58 -12.88 -26.18
N ALA A 298 -31.51 -13.85 -26.21
CA ALA A 298 -31.53 -14.94 -25.23
C ALA A 298 -30.26 -15.80 -25.32
N PHE A 299 -29.81 -16.11 -26.54
CA PHE A 299 -28.59 -16.86 -26.78
C PHE A 299 -27.35 -16.06 -26.32
N GLU A 300 -27.31 -14.75 -26.57
CA GLU A 300 -26.22 -13.86 -26.15
C GLU A 300 -26.14 -13.72 -24.62
N ILE A 301 -27.27 -13.69 -23.92
CA ILE A 301 -27.30 -13.69 -22.45
C ILE A 301 -26.80 -15.02 -21.89
N ILE A 302 -27.23 -16.15 -22.47
CA ILE A 302 -26.74 -17.48 -22.09
C ILE A 302 -25.23 -17.58 -22.33
N PHE A 303 -24.76 -17.12 -23.49
CA PHE A 303 -23.33 -17.08 -23.81
C PHE A 303 -22.55 -16.23 -22.80
N LEU A 304 -23.05 -15.04 -22.43
CA LEU A 304 -22.43 -14.19 -21.41
C LEU A 304 -22.37 -14.89 -20.05
N ALA A 305 -23.41 -15.62 -19.65
CA ALA A 305 -23.44 -16.36 -18.39
C ALA A 305 -22.45 -17.54 -18.37
N ILE A 306 -22.34 -18.28 -19.48
CA ILE A 306 -21.35 -19.36 -19.62
C ILE A 306 -19.94 -18.78 -19.61
N ALA A 307 -19.72 -17.71 -20.36
CA ALA A 307 -18.44 -17.01 -20.47
C ALA A 307 -17.96 -16.46 -19.10
N SER A 308 -18.86 -15.85 -18.33
CA SER A 308 -18.54 -15.34 -16.99
C SER A 308 -18.29 -16.48 -15.98
N ALA A 309 -19.04 -17.59 -16.07
CA ALA A 309 -18.81 -18.75 -15.23
C ALA A 309 -17.46 -19.43 -15.52
N MET A 310 -17.08 -19.56 -16.80
CA MET A 310 -15.77 -20.09 -17.20
C MET A 310 -14.63 -19.21 -16.70
N PHE A 311 -14.78 -17.89 -16.80
CA PHE A 311 -13.80 -16.94 -16.30
C PHE A 311 -13.67 -17.01 -14.77
N ALA A 312 -14.79 -17.01 -14.04
CA ALA A 312 -14.81 -17.13 -12.59
C ALA A 312 -14.13 -18.43 -12.14
N SER A 313 -14.42 -19.55 -12.81
CA SER A 313 -13.76 -20.83 -12.57
C SER A 313 -12.25 -20.76 -12.77
N THR A 314 -11.79 -20.14 -13.86
CA THR A 314 -10.35 -19.96 -14.14
C THR A 314 -9.68 -19.12 -13.05
N MET A 315 -10.34 -18.05 -12.59
CA MET A 315 -9.85 -17.20 -11.49
C MET A 315 -9.81 -17.96 -10.16
N VAL A 316 -10.82 -18.77 -9.85
CA VAL A 316 -10.80 -19.63 -8.66
C VAL A 316 -9.63 -20.60 -8.72
N VAL A 317 -9.41 -21.26 -9.87
CA VAL A 317 -8.26 -22.16 -10.04
C VAL A 317 -6.95 -21.42 -9.81
N TYR A 318 -6.76 -20.26 -10.44
CA TYR A 318 -5.56 -19.46 -10.28
C TYR A 318 -5.32 -19.03 -8.83
N PHE A 319 -6.30 -18.40 -8.18
CA PHE A 319 -6.11 -17.83 -6.85
C PHE A 319 -6.03 -18.87 -5.74
N PHE A 320 -6.80 -19.95 -5.83
CA PHE A 320 -6.88 -20.95 -4.76
C PHE A 320 -5.96 -22.15 -4.95
N PHE A 321 -5.51 -22.44 -6.18
CA PHE A 321 -4.62 -23.58 -6.44
C PHE A 321 -3.20 -23.15 -6.86
N ASP A 322 -3.06 -22.18 -7.76
CA ASP A 322 -1.73 -21.78 -8.26
C ASP A 322 -1.06 -20.73 -7.36
N ALA A 323 -1.79 -19.69 -6.97
CA ALA A 323 -1.23 -18.52 -6.30
C ALA A 323 -1.46 -18.50 -4.77
N PHE A 324 -2.26 -19.43 -4.23
CA PHE A 324 -2.62 -19.42 -2.81
C PHE A 324 -1.40 -19.51 -1.89
N GLY A 325 -0.46 -20.41 -2.20
CA GLY A 325 0.77 -20.57 -1.43
C GLY A 325 1.64 -19.32 -1.44
N TYR A 326 1.72 -18.64 -2.59
CA TYR A 326 2.42 -17.36 -2.74
C TYR A 326 1.79 -16.29 -1.84
N PHE A 327 0.47 -16.11 -1.88
CA PHE A 327 -0.21 -15.12 -1.05
C PHE A 327 -0.15 -15.43 0.45
N LEU A 328 -0.19 -16.72 0.82
CA LEU A 328 -0.08 -17.14 2.21
C LEU A 328 1.27 -16.78 2.83
N HIS A 329 2.34 -16.71 2.03
CA HIS A 329 3.67 -16.34 2.49
C HIS A 329 3.92 -14.83 2.42
N GLN A 330 3.40 -14.16 1.39
CA GLN A 330 3.70 -12.74 1.10
C GLN A 330 2.79 -11.75 1.84
N ILE A 331 1.53 -12.09 2.15
CA ILE A 331 0.60 -11.14 2.75
C ILE A 331 0.84 -11.06 4.26
N GLN A 332 1.27 -9.88 4.71
CA GLN A 332 1.25 -9.50 6.13
C GLN A 332 -0.16 -9.04 6.50
N LEU A 333 -0.67 -9.60 7.59
CA LEU A 333 -1.97 -9.21 8.15
C LEU A 333 -1.84 -7.84 8.84
N PRO A 334 -2.87 -6.99 8.77
CA PRO A 334 -2.97 -5.84 9.66
C PRO A 334 -2.85 -6.28 11.13
N ASN A 335 -2.17 -5.48 11.97
CA ASN A 335 -1.83 -5.82 13.36
C ASN A 335 -3.05 -6.20 14.24
N TYR A 336 -4.27 -5.81 13.84
CA TYR A 336 -5.50 -6.15 14.55
C TYR A 336 -6.06 -7.54 14.23
N ILE A 337 -5.56 -8.25 13.22
CA ILE A 337 -6.01 -9.61 12.87
C ILE A 337 -5.03 -10.63 13.47
N PRO A 338 -5.47 -11.46 14.42
CA PRO A 338 -4.64 -12.52 14.99
C PRO A 338 -4.12 -13.47 13.90
N GLN A 339 -2.84 -13.87 13.99
CA GLN A 339 -2.20 -14.78 13.03
C GLN A 339 -2.95 -16.12 12.85
N ILE A 340 -3.71 -16.55 13.86
CA ILE A 340 -4.53 -17.77 13.79
C ILE A 340 -5.61 -17.70 12.70
N TYR A 341 -6.06 -16.49 12.33
CA TYR A 341 -7.10 -16.27 11.31
C TYR A 341 -6.52 -15.91 9.93
N LYS A 342 -5.21 -16.08 9.72
CA LYS A 342 -4.56 -15.71 8.46
C LYS A 342 -5.15 -16.43 7.26
N PHE A 343 -5.45 -17.73 7.42
CA PHE A 343 -5.98 -18.55 6.36
C PHE A 343 -7.41 -18.12 5.98
N GLU A 344 -8.28 -17.92 6.98
CA GLU A 344 -9.67 -17.51 6.79
C GLU A 344 -9.77 -16.10 6.21
N TYR A 345 -8.92 -15.18 6.68
CA TYR A 345 -8.85 -13.83 6.13
C TYR A 345 -8.40 -13.85 4.67
N LEU A 346 -7.33 -14.58 4.36
CA LEU A 346 -6.83 -14.68 2.99
C LEU A 346 -7.89 -15.31 2.07
N PHE A 347 -8.55 -16.38 2.52
CA PHE A 347 -9.64 -17.01 1.79
C PHE A 347 -10.77 -16.01 1.51
N PHE A 348 -11.18 -15.24 2.52
CA PHE A 348 -12.21 -14.20 2.37
C PHE A 348 -11.79 -13.13 1.36
N VAL A 349 -10.58 -12.60 1.46
CA VAL A 349 -10.05 -11.58 0.52
C VAL A 349 -10.04 -12.11 -0.91
N LEU A 350 -9.57 -13.35 -1.12
CA LEU A 350 -9.56 -13.97 -2.45
C LEU A 350 -10.97 -14.20 -2.99
N CYS A 351 -11.92 -14.64 -2.17
CA CYS A 351 -13.33 -14.74 -2.55
C CYS A 351 -13.91 -13.37 -2.94
N CYS A 352 -13.63 -12.32 -2.17
CA CYS A 352 -14.03 -10.95 -2.49
C CYS A 352 -13.43 -10.49 -3.83
N PHE A 353 -12.17 -10.82 -4.09
CA PHE A 353 -11.51 -10.46 -5.34
C PHE A 353 -12.15 -11.16 -6.54
N VAL A 354 -12.33 -12.49 -6.49
CA VAL A 354 -12.96 -13.28 -7.56
C VAL A 354 -14.40 -12.81 -7.83
N THR A 355 -15.19 -12.61 -6.77
CA THR A 355 -16.58 -12.14 -6.91
C THR A 355 -16.64 -10.74 -7.52
N SER A 356 -15.78 -9.84 -7.07
CA SER A 356 -15.64 -8.48 -7.59
C SER A 356 -15.33 -8.45 -9.09
N TYR A 357 -14.35 -9.22 -9.55
CA TYR A 357 -14.04 -9.33 -10.99
C TYR A 357 -15.19 -9.94 -11.80
N THR A 358 -15.85 -10.95 -11.24
CA THR A 358 -16.99 -11.61 -11.90
C THR A 358 -18.15 -10.63 -12.09
N VAL A 359 -18.47 -9.83 -11.07
CA VAL A 359 -19.50 -8.77 -11.15
C VAL A 359 -19.13 -7.71 -12.18
N SER A 360 -17.87 -7.28 -12.22
CA SER A 360 -17.37 -6.33 -13.21
C SER A 360 -17.57 -6.83 -14.65
N ILE A 361 -17.23 -8.09 -14.94
CA ILE A 361 -17.37 -8.69 -16.26
C ILE A 361 -18.84 -8.83 -16.67
N VAL A 362 -19.69 -9.30 -15.75
CA VAL A 362 -21.14 -9.43 -16.02
C VAL A 362 -21.75 -8.06 -16.32
N THR A 363 -21.39 -7.04 -15.53
CA THR A 363 -21.88 -5.66 -15.70
C THR A 363 -21.43 -5.07 -17.04
N THR A 364 -20.14 -5.20 -17.36
CA THR A 364 -19.56 -4.72 -18.61
C THR A 364 -20.14 -5.45 -19.82
N GLY A 365 -20.33 -6.77 -19.73
CA GLY A 365 -20.99 -7.58 -20.74
C GLY A 365 -22.45 -7.16 -20.96
N PHE A 366 -23.18 -6.84 -19.89
CA PHE A 366 -24.55 -6.34 -19.99
C PHE A 366 -24.60 -4.98 -20.70
N ILE A 367 -23.69 -4.04 -20.36
CA ILE A 367 -23.57 -2.74 -21.04
C ILE A 367 -23.30 -2.93 -22.54
N TYR A 368 -22.40 -3.86 -22.88
CA TYR A 368 -22.10 -4.21 -24.26
C TYR A 368 -23.36 -4.70 -25.00
N LEU A 369 -24.09 -5.67 -24.44
CA LEU A 369 -25.30 -6.20 -25.05
C LEU A 369 -26.38 -5.13 -25.24
N MET A 370 -26.59 -4.27 -24.24
CA MET A 370 -27.55 -3.17 -24.34
C MET A 370 -27.18 -2.19 -25.44
N SER A 371 -25.94 -1.69 -25.42
CA SER A 371 -25.47 -0.70 -26.39
C SER A 371 -25.48 -1.26 -27.82
N LYS A 372 -25.08 -2.52 -28.01
CA LYS A 372 -25.17 -3.23 -29.29
C LYS A 372 -26.60 -3.23 -29.86
N ASN A 373 -27.59 -3.58 -29.03
CA ASN A 373 -28.99 -3.64 -29.45
C ASN A 373 -29.56 -2.24 -29.75
N ILE A 374 -29.18 -1.25 -28.95
CA ILE A 374 -29.59 0.14 -29.14
C ILE A 374 -29.03 0.69 -30.46
N PHE A 375 -27.74 0.51 -30.73
CA PHE A 375 -27.12 1.03 -31.95
C PHE A 375 -27.71 0.36 -33.19
N LYS A 376 -27.99 -0.94 -33.13
CA LYS A 376 -28.71 -1.64 -34.19
C LYS A 376 -30.11 -1.03 -34.41
N ALA A 377 -30.88 -0.86 -33.34
CA ALA A 377 -32.23 -0.29 -33.43
C ALA A 377 -32.25 1.14 -33.99
N ILE A 378 -31.32 2.00 -33.55
CA ILE A 378 -31.16 3.35 -34.10
C ILE A 378 -30.85 3.30 -35.60
N GLY A 379 -29.91 2.44 -36.01
CA GLY A 379 -29.59 2.25 -37.42
C GLY A 379 -30.79 1.77 -38.25
N ASP A 380 -31.57 0.82 -37.74
CA ASP A 380 -32.75 0.29 -38.41
C ASP A 380 -33.86 1.36 -38.52
N ILE A 381 -34.07 2.18 -37.48
CA ILE A 381 -35.01 3.32 -37.50
C ILE A 381 -34.59 4.35 -38.56
N LEU A 382 -33.31 4.72 -38.60
CA LEU A 382 -32.80 5.69 -39.58
C LEU A 382 -32.87 5.15 -41.00
N GLY A 383 -32.55 3.87 -41.19
CA GLY A 383 -32.64 3.18 -42.47
C GLY A 383 -34.07 3.09 -42.99
N GLU A 384 -35.03 2.76 -42.12
CA GLU A 384 -36.44 2.68 -42.49
C GLU A 384 -37.03 4.08 -42.80
N TYR A 385 -36.64 5.11 -42.05
CA TYR A 385 -37.02 6.49 -42.35
C TYR A 385 -36.45 6.95 -43.71
N SER A 386 -35.19 6.63 -43.99
CA SER A 386 -34.55 6.87 -45.29
C SER A 386 -35.28 6.16 -46.43
N LEU A 387 -35.68 4.90 -46.22
CA LEU A 387 -36.44 4.11 -47.19
C LEU A 387 -37.86 4.65 -47.40
N LYS A 388 -38.52 5.16 -46.34
CA LYS A 388 -39.81 5.85 -46.42
C LYS A 388 -39.72 7.09 -47.31
N LEU A 389 -38.67 7.91 -47.14
CA LEU A 389 -38.41 9.08 -47.99
C LEU A 389 -38.13 8.70 -49.45
N LYS A 390 -37.33 7.66 -49.67
CA LYS A 390 -37.04 7.15 -51.01
C LYS A 390 -38.31 6.67 -51.73
N LYS A 391 -39.12 5.83 -51.08
CA LYS A 391 -40.39 5.33 -51.64
C LYS A 391 -41.35 6.48 -51.99
N ARG A 392 -41.39 7.52 -51.16
CA ARG A 392 -42.22 8.70 -51.42
C ARG A 392 -41.73 9.47 -52.66
N THR A 393 -40.42 9.59 -52.83
CA THR A 393 -39.81 10.24 -54.00
C THR A 393 -40.05 9.47 -55.29
N GLU A 394 -40.01 8.13 -55.22
CA GLU A 394 -40.31 7.26 -56.37
C GLU A 394 -41.81 7.15 -56.67
N SER A 395 -42.66 7.42 -55.68
CA SER A 395 -44.10 7.47 -55.89
C SER A 395 -44.47 8.78 -56.60
N ASN A 396 -45.21 8.70 -57.72
CA ASN A 396 -45.74 9.87 -58.43
C ASN A 396 -46.82 10.66 -57.64
N VAL A 397 -46.85 10.54 -56.31
CA VAL A 397 -47.82 11.23 -55.45
C VAL A 397 -47.29 12.63 -55.14
N PRO A 398 -48.07 13.70 -55.38
CA PRO A 398 -47.62 15.07 -55.12
C PRO A 398 -47.38 15.30 -53.63
N TRP A 399 -46.30 16.01 -53.32
CA TRP A 399 -45.92 16.34 -51.94
C TRP A 399 -46.87 17.38 -51.37
N THR A 400 -47.59 17.01 -50.30
CA THR A 400 -48.47 17.94 -49.59
C THR A 400 -47.77 18.56 -48.39
N THR A 401 -48.09 19.81 -48.07
CA THR A 401 -47.57 20.53 -46.90
C THR A 401 -47.82 19.76 -45.59
N LYS A 402 -48.98 19.11 -45.47
CA LYS A 402 -49.32 18.25 -44.33
C LYS A 402 -48.37 17.05 -44.21
N ALA A 403 -48.15 16.31 -45.31
CA ALA A 403 -47.27 15.14 -45.30
C ALA A 403 -45.81 15.52 -44.96
N MET A 404 -45.32 16.66 -45.43
CA MET A 404 -43.98 17.15 -45.07
C MET A 404 -43.91 17.60 -43.61
N SER A 405 -44.95 18.24 -43.09
CA SER A 405 -45.03 18.60 -41.67
C SER A 405 -44.98 17.35 -40.78
N ASP A 406 -45.66 16.28 -41.17
CA ASP A 406 -45.63 15.00 -40.46
C ASP A 406 -44.21 14.37 -40.51
N ASP A 407 -43.53 14.43 -41.66
CA ASP A 407 -42.16 13.92 -41.80
C ASP A 407 -41.11 14.77 -41.02
N ILE A 408 -41.32 16.08 -40.88
CA ILE A 408 -40.54 16.95 -39.97
C ILE A 408 -40.77 16.55 -38.51
N GLY A 409 -42.02 16.35 -38.11
CA GLY A 409 -42.38 15.91 -36.76
C GLY A 409 -41.72 14.57 -36.42
N MET A 410 -41.77 13.63 -37.35
CA MET A 410 -41.14 12.32 -37.22
C MET A 410 -39.61 12.42 -37.08
N PHE A 411 -38.93 13.19 -37.95
CA PHE A 411 -37.48 13.34 -37.86
C PHE A 411 -37.03 14.05 -36.59
N LYS A 412 -37.79 15.06 -36.14
CA LYS A 412 -37.55 15.73 -34.85
C LYS A 412 -37.67 14.73 -33.69
N ASN A 413 -38.69 13.86 -33.71
CA ASN A 413 -38.86 12.81 -32.71
C ASN A 413 -37.68 11.81 -32.72
N ILE A 414 -37.23 11.38 -33.91
CA ILE A 414 -36.04 10.53 -34.05
C ILE A 414 -34.81 11.21 -33.44
N THR A 415 -34.56 12.48 -33.76
CA THR A 415 -33.40 13.22 -33.25
C THR A 415 -33.45 13.37 -31.73
N LEU A 416 -34.62 13.66 -31.16
CA LEU A 416 -34.81 13.78 -29.71
C LEU A 416 -34.53 12.45 -29.00
N VAL A 417 -35.07 11.34 -29.50
CA VAL A 417 -34.85 10.01 -28.91
C VAL A 417 -33.39 9.58 -29.02
N VAL A 418 -32.72 9.84 -30.14
CA VAL A 418 -31.30 9.51 -30.28
C VAL A 418 -30.44 10.34 -29.31
N ASN A 419 -30.72 11.63 -29.16
CA ASN A 419 -29.99 12.47 -28.19
C ASN A 419 -30.24 12.03 -26.74
N GLU A 420 -31.49 11.67 -26.39
CA GLU A 420 -31.82 11.14 -25.05
C GLU A 420 -31.06 9.84 -24.75
N ILE A 421 -30.92 8.97 -25.76
CA ILE A 421 -30.13 7.75 -25.66
C ILE A 421 -28.66 8.08 -25.50
N GLU A 422 -28.11 9.01 -26.28
CA GLU A 422 -26.71 9.40 -26.20
C GLU A 422 -26.36 9.98 -24.82
N ASP A 423 -27.21 10.86 -24.27
CA ASP A 423 -27.05 11.42 -22.93
C ASP A 423 -27.10 10.35 -21.83
N THR A 424 -27.90 9.30 -22.04
CA THR A 424 -28.07 8.21 -21.07
C THR A 424 -26.99 7.13 -21.21
N PHE A 425 -26.60 6.77 -22.43
CA PHE A 425 -25.72 5.64 -22.74
C PHE A 425 -24.27 6.01 -23.03
N GLY A 426 -24.00 7.25 -23.43
CA GLY A 426 -22.65 7.70 -23.81
C GLY A 426 -21.62 7.45 -22.71
N LEU A 427 -21.97 7.68 -21.44
CA LEU A 427 -21.09 7.40 -20.30
C LEU A 427 -20.83 5.90 -20.11
N PHE A 428 -21.84 5.05 -20.29
CA PHE A 428 -21.67 3.60 -20.18
C PHE A 428 -20.78 3.05 -21.29
N VAL A 429 -20.90 3.59 -22.49
CA VAL A 429 -20.04 3.25 -23.62
C VAL A 429 -18.60 3.72 -23.36
N LEU A 430 -18.40 4.93 -22.84
CA LEU A 430 -17.08 5.43 -22.45
C LEU A 430 -16.41 4.49 -21.45
N ILE A 431 -17.13 4.09 -20.39
CA ILE A 431 -16.62 3.16 -19.37
C ILE A 431 -16.33 1.79 -19.97
N LEU A 432 -17.18 1.30 -20.88
CA LEU A 432 -16.93 0.04 -21.59
C LEU A 432 -15.60 0.09 -22.36
N TYR A 433 -15.33 1.15 -23.11
CA TYR A 433 -14.05 1.31 -23.82
C TYR A 433 -12.86 1.46 -22.86
N ALA A 434 -13.02 2.18 -21.75
CA ALA A 434 -11.99 2.28 -20.73
C ALA A 434 -11.65 0.90 -20.13
N THR A 435 -12.65 0.10 -19.78
CA THR A 435 -12.47 -1.26 -19.24
C THR A 435 -11.78 -2.18 -20.25
N ILE A 436 -12.10 -2.07 -21.54
CA ILE A 436 -11.44 -2.84 -22.61
C ILE A 436 -9.96 -2.45 -22.71
N MET A 437 -9.66 -1.14 -22.74
CA MET A 437 -8.27 -0.67 -22.81
C MET A 437 -7.46 -1.13 -21.60
N ALA A 438 -8.04 -1.02 -20.40
CA ALA A 438 -7.41 -1.47 -19.17
C ALA A 438 -7.20 -2.99 -19.15
N ALA A 439 -8.14 -3.78 -19.71
CA ALA A 439 -7.96 -5.21 -19.88
C ALA A 439 -6.79 -5.55 -20.81
N PHE A 440 -6.60 -4.82 -21.92
CA PHE A 440 -5.44 -5.01 -22.79
C PHE A 440 -4.12 -4.71 -22.08
N PHE A 441 -4.04 -3.60 -21.34
CA PHE A 441 -2.81 -3.24 -20.62
C PHE A 441 -2.49 -4.26 -19.53
N ASN A 442 -3.50 -4.75 -18.80
CA ASN A 442 -3.31 -5.85 -17.86
C ASN A 442 -2.74 -7.10 -18.56
N THR A 443 -3.26 -7.47 -19.73
CA THR A 443 -2.75 -8.62 -20.47
C THR A 443 -1.29 -8.44 -20.86
N VAL A 444 -0.91 -7.25 -21.36
CA VAL A 444 0.47 -6.95 -21.74
C VAL A 444 1.38 -6.99 -20.51
N SER A 445 0.95 -6.38 -19.40
CA SER A 445 1.70 -6.41 -18.14
C SER A 445 1.93 -7.83 -17.64
N VAL A 446 0.91 -8.69 -17.65
CA VAL A 446 1.04 -10.10 -17.26
C VAL A 446 1.95 -10.87 -18.23
N MET A 447 1.92 -10.54 -19.52
CA MET A 447 2.81 -11.15 -20.53
C MET A 447 4.29 -10.79 -20.33
N LEU A 448 4.58 -9.57 -19.86
CA LEU A 448 5.94 -9.09 -19.59
C LEU A 448 6.52 -9.66 -18.29
N GLN A 449 5.67 -9.91 -17.30
CA GLN A 449 6.10 -10.60 -16.08
C GLN A 449 6.53 -12.03 -16.46
N ASN A 450 7.82 -12.35 -16.34
CA ASN A 450 8.46 -13.67 -16.62
C ASN A 450 7.86 -14.89 -15.84
N THR A 451 6.68 -14.73 -15.24
CA THR A 451 5.88 -15.71 -14.52
C THR A 451 4.82 -16.41 -15.39
N VAL A 452 4.83 -16.25 -16.72
CA VAL A 452 3.85 -16.86 -17.65
C VAL A 452 4.06 -18.37 -17.84
N ASN A 453 3.94 -19.15 -16.76
CA ASN A 453 4.19 -20.60 -16.82
C ASN A 453 3.01 -21.47 -16.37
N THR A 454 1.88 -20.88 -15.95
CA THR A 454 0.68 -21.67 -15.62
C THR A 454 -0.37 -21.62 -16.73
N TYR A 455 -1.02 -22.77 -16.96
CA TYR A 455 -2.12 -22.87 -17.92
C TYR A 455 -3.26 -21.89 -17.63
N ALA A 456 -3.50 -21.57 -16.36
CA ALA A 456 -4.51 -20.59 -15.96
C ALA A 456 -4.16 -19.17 -16.43
N THR A 457 -2.88 -18.79 -16.34
CA THR A 457 -2.40 -17.47 -16.78
C THR A 457 -2.51 -17.32 -18.30
N ILE A 458 -2.10 -18.35 -19.05
CA ILE A 458 -2.21 -18.36 -20.52
C ILE A 458 -3.69 -18.30 -20.94
N SER A 459 -4.55 -19.10 -20.30
CA SER A 459 -6.00 -19.10 -20.56
C SER A 459 -6.62 -17.72 -20.32
N TYR A 460 -6.26 -17.08 -19.22
CA TYR A 460 -6.71 -15.72 -18.89
C TYR A 460 -6.31 -14.69 -19.96
N ILE A 461 -5.04 -14.71 -20.40
CA ILE A 461 -4.53 -13.79 -21.42
C ILE A 461 -5.26 -13.98 -22.75
N VAL A 462 -5.37 -15.22 -23.22
CA VAL A 462 -6.05 -15.53 -24.49
C VAL A 462 -7.52 -15.09 -24.43
N TRP A 463 -8.19 -15.41 -23.33
CA TRP A 463 -9.59 -15.07 -23.13
C TRP A 463 -9.82 -13.55 -23.13
N THR A 464 -9.10 -12.81 -22.28
CA THR A 464 -9.25 -11.35 -22.15
C THR A 464 -8.94 -10.64 -23.46
N SER A 465 -7.87 -11.01 -24.16
CA SER A 465 -7.50 -10.44 -25.46
C SER A 465 -8.56 -10.71 -26.53
N CYS A 466 -9.06 -11.94 -26.61
CA CYS A 466 -10.10 -12.31 -27.56
C CYS A 466 -11.39 -11.53 -27.30
N VAL A 467 -11.86 -11.51 -26.05
CA VAL A 467 -13.09 -10.81 -25.66
C VAL A 467 -12.98 -9.30 -25.89
N ALA A 468 -11.86 -8.69 -25.53
CA ALA A 468 -11.63 -7.26 -25.74
C ALA A 468 -11.63 -6.90 -27.23
N THR A 469 -10.90 -7.68 -28.05
CA THR A 469 -10.83 -7.48 -29.50
C THR A 469 -12.21 -7.62 -30.16
N VAL A 470 -12.93 -8.70 -29.84
CA VAL A 470 -14.26 -8.96 -30.41
C VAL A 470 -15.23 -7.84 -30.03
N THR A 471 -15.21 -7.39 -28.77
CA THR A 471 -16.08 -6.32 -28.28
C THR A 471 -15.82 -5.00 -29.01
N VAL A 472 -14.57 -4.57 -29.16
CA VAL A 472 -14.20 -3.34 -29.87
C VAL A 472 -14.63 -3.39 -31.33
N VAL A 473 -14.33 -4.51 -32.01
CA VAL A 473 -14.68 -4.68 -33.41
C VAL A 473 -16.20 -4.61 -33.55
N GLN A 474 -16.95 -5.42 -32.82
CA GLN A 474 -18.42 -5.46 -32.90
C GLN A 474 -19.05 -4.09 -32.62
N MET A 475 -18.64 -3.41 -31.55
CA MET A 475 -19.14 -2.07 -31.24
C MET A 475 -18.86 -1.07 -32.36
N SER A 476 -17.64 -1.11 -32.91
CA SER A 476 -17.27 -0.26 -34.04
C SER A 476 -18.10 -0.56 -35.29
N ARG A 477 -18.46 -1.83 -35.53
CA ARG A 477 -19.37 -2.23 -36.63
C ARG A 477 -20.74 -1.57 -36.46
N TYR A 478 -21.33 -1.65 -35.27
CA TYR A 478 -22.66 -1.09 -35.02
C TYR A 478 -22.68 0.44 -35.01
N GLY A 479 -21.66 1.09 -34.44
CA GLY A 479 -21.53 2.56 -34.52
C GLY A 479 -21.33 3.04 -35.97
N SER A 480 -20.52 2.32 -36.75
CA SER A 480 -20.37 2.61 -38.18
C SER A 480 -21.65 2.35 -38.97
N TYR A 481 -22.45 1.35 -38.58
CA TYR A 481 -23.76 1.10 -39.20
C TYR A 481 -24.69 2.32 -39.01
N VAL A 482 -24.82 2.85 -37.80
CA VAL A 482 -25.61 4.07 -37.55
C VAL A 482 -25.11 5.23 -38.40
N THR A 483 -23.80 5.48 -38.40
CA THR A 483 -23.18 6.55 -39.19
C THR A 483 -23.47 6.39 -40.68
N SER A 484 -23.40 5.16 -41.20
CA SER A 484 -23.70 4.87 -42.60
C SER A 484 -25.18 5.12 -42.96
N GLN A 485 -26.11 4.82 -42.05
CA GLN A 485 -27.54 5.08 -42.25
C GLN A 485 -27.85 6.57 -42.25
N VAL A 486 -27.21 7.36 -41.38
CA VAL A 486 -27.33 8.83 -41.38
C VAL A 486 -26.78 9.43 -42.67
N GLN A 487 -25.62 8.97 -43.14
CA GLN A 487 -25.06 9.42 -44.43
C GLN A 487 -25.96 9.02 -45.60
N GLY A 488 -26.52 7.81 -45.56
CA GLY A 488 -27.51 7.32 -46.52
C GLY A 488 -28.76 8.20 -46.56
N LEU A 489 -29.29 8.57 -45.39
CA LEU A 489 -30.42 9.50 -45.25
C LEU A 489 -30.10 10.89 -45.84
N LYS A 490 -28.93 11.46 -45.53
CA LYS A 490 -28.50 12.75 -46.10
C LYS A 490 -28.39 12.68 -47.62
N ARG A 491 -27.85 11.58 -48.17
CA ARG A 491 -27.80 11.36 -49.63
C ARG A 491 -29.20 11.25 -50.23
N GLN A 492 -30.13 10.53 -49.61
CA GLN A 492 -31.52 10.49 -50.07
C GLN A 492 -32.17 11.87 -50.06
N MET A 493 -31.91 12.68 -49.03
CA MET A 493 -32.46 14.03 -48.94
C MET A 493 -31.97 14.96 -50.07
N ILE A 494 -30.73 14.80 -50.53
CA ILE A 494 -30.21 15.51 -51.71
C ILE A 494 -30.96 15.07 -52.97
N VAL A 495 -31.17 13.76 -53.18
CA VAL A 495 -31.93 13.25 -54.33
C VAL A 495 -33.39 13.74 -54.31
N CYS A 496 -34.03 13.75 -53.13
CA CYS A 496 -35.37 14.32 -52.96
C CYS A 496 -35.41 15.78 -53.39
N SER A 497 -34.39 16.57 -53.02
CA SER A 497 -34.29 18.00 -53.36
C SER A 497 -34.24 18.21 -54.87
N ASP A 498 -33.42 17.44 -55.59
CA ASP A 498 -33.30 17.56 -57.04
C ASP A 498 -34.62 17.25 -57.76
N GLU A 499 -35.35 16.21 -57.31
CA GLU A 499 -36.65 15.83 -57.89
C GLU A 499 -37.76 16.85 -57.57
N LEU A 500 -37.73 17.45 -56.38
CA LEU A 500 -38.64 18.53 -55.99
C LEU A 500 -38.45 19.78 -56.82
N ILE A 501 -37.20 20.16 -57.10
CA ILE A 501 -36.86 21.28 -58.00
C ILE A 501 -37.35 20.98 -59.42
N ARG A 502 -37.13 19.75 -59.91
CA ARG A 502 -37.54 19.34 -61.26
C ARG A 502 -39.06 19.28 -61.44
N SER A 503 -39.80 18.83 -60.43
CA SER A 503 -41.26 18.68 -60.49
C SER A 503 -42.06 19.98 -60.31
N SER A 504 -41.39 21.12 -60.07
CA SER A 504 -42.00 22.46 -59.99
C SER A 504 -43.16 22.54 -58.97
N GLN A 505 -42.94 22.06 -57.75
CA GLN A 505 -43.96 22.05 -56.68
C GLN A 505 -44.39 23.47 -56.24
N PRO A 506 -45.57 23.61 -55.58
CA PRO A 506 -46.01 24.89 -55.02
C PRO A 506 -44.99 25.49 -54.04
N LYS A 507 -44.87 26.83 -54.03
CA LYS A 507 -43.94 27.56 -53.17
C LYS A 507 -44.05 27.17 -51.69
N SER A 508 -45.27 27.00 -51.18
CA SER A 508 -45.52 26.59 -49.79
C SER A 508 -44.96 25.19 -49.46
N THR A 509 -44.99 24.26 -50.42
CA THR A 509 -44.39 22.92 -50.26
C THR A 509 -42.85 23.02 -50.28
N MET A 510 -42.30 23.86 -51.17
CA MET A 510 -40.85 24.08 -51.25
C MET A 510 -40.27 24.71 -49.97
N ASP A 511 -40.99 25.65 -49.35
CA ASP A 511 -40.56 26.29 -48.10
C ASP A 511 -40.50 25.28 -46.94
N VAL A 512 -41.51 24.41 -46.80
CA VAL A 512 -41.54 23.37 -45.76
C VAL A 512 -40.47 22.30 -46.03
N PHE A 513 -40.25 21.94 -47.29
CA PHE A 513 -39.16 21.04 -47.66
C PHE A 513 -37.79 21.60 -47.31
N HIS A 514 -37.53 22.88 -47.64
CA HIS A 514 -36.27 23.53 -47.32
C HIS A 514 -35.99 23.49 -45.81
N TYR A 515 -37.02 23.65 -44.98
CA TYR A 515 -36.89 23.49 -43.53
C TYR A 515 -36.54 22.05 -43.12
N LEU A 516 -37.21 21.04 -43.68
CA LEU A 516 -36.86 19.63 -43.45
C LEU A 516 -35.43 19.31 -43.90
N PHE A 517 -35.05 19.78 -45.09
CA PHE A 517 -33.73 19.61 -45.67
C PHE A 517 -32.65 20.20 -44.76
N GLU A 518 -32.82 21.46 -44.33
CA GLU A 518 -31.93 22.13 -43.37
C GLU A 518 -31.79 21.33 -42.08
N ILE A 519 -32.90 20.88 -41.48
CA ILE A 519 -32.88 20.10 -40.24
C ILE A 519 -32.09 18.80 -40.43
N VAL A 520 -32.37 18.03 -41.49
CA VAL A 520 -31.71 16.75 -41.74
C VAL A 520 -30.22 16.95 -42.03
N MET A 521 -29.87 17.94 -42.85
CA MET A 521 -28.48 18.19 -43.23
C MET A 521 -27.64 18.69 -42.04
N LYS A 522 -28.19 19.59 -41.21
CA LYS A 522 -27.52 20.14 -40.02
C LYS A 522 -27.54 19.19 -38.82
N SER A 523 -28.41 18.18 -38.81
CA SER A 523 -28.45 17.20 -37.72
C SER A 523 -27.12 16.44 -37.61
N GLN A 524 -26.62 16.35 -36.37
CA GLN A 524 -25.44 15.56 -36.01
C GLN A 524 -25.88 14.29 -35.27
N ILE A 525 -26.65 13.46 -35.97
CA ILE A 525 -27.03 12.15 -35.44
C ILE A 525 -25.80 11.24 -35.56
N GLN A 526 -25.16 10.98 -34.43
CA GLN A 526 -24.04 10.05 -34.33
C GLN A 526 -24.03 9.45 -32.93
N VAL A 527 -23.47 8.25 -32.83
CA VAL A 527 -23.31 7.56 -31.55
C VAL A 527 -21.89 7.80 -31.06
N THR A 528 -21.73 8.25 -29.82
CA THR A 528 -20.44 8.64 -29.27
C THR A 528 -20.15 8.00 -27.92
N GLY A 529 -18.89 8.07 -27.48
CA GLY A 529 -18.52 7.82 -26.09
C GLY A 529 -18.64 9.12 -25.29
N TYR A 530 -19.86 9.50 -24.89
CA TYR A 530 -20.12 10.71 -24.09
C TYR A 530 -19.59 12.01 -24.74
N SER A 531 -19.85 12.17 -26.04
CA SER A 531 -19.35 13.28 -26.88
C SER A 531 -17.83 13.37 -27.05
N MET A 532 -17.04 12.45 -26.48
CA MET A 532 -15.57 12.49 -26.59
C MET A 532 -15.05 11.92 -27.91
N PHE A 533 -15.66 10.84 -28.40
CA PHE A 533 -15.25 10.19 -29.65
C PHE A 533 -16.43 9.55 -30.36
N VAL A 534 -16.40 9.53 -31.68
CA VAL A 534 -17.42 8.89 -32.52
C VAL A 534 -17.12 7.39 -32.64
N ILE A 535 -18.12 6.55 -32.39
CA ILE A 535 -17.97 5.10 -32.50
C ILE A 535 -18.07 4.70 -33.96
N SER A 536 -16.94 4.36 -34.58
CA SER A 536 -16.88 3.89 -35.96
C SER A 536 -15.62 3.08 -36.21
N TYR A 537 -15.49 2.46 -37.39
CA TYR A 537 -14.27 1.73 -37.75
C TYR A 537 -12.99 2.59 -37.69
N SER A 538 -13.11 3.92 -37.87
CA SER A 538 -11.95 4.80 -37.78
C SER A 538 -11.38 4.90 -36.37
N LEU A 539 -12.12 4.47 -35.34
CA LEU A 539 -11.65 4.43 -33.94
C LEU A 539 -10.72 3.24 -33.67
N ILE A 540 -10.82 2.16 -34.45
CA ILE A 540 -10.01 0.95 -34.26
C ILE A 540 -8.52 1.25 -34.47
N LEU A 541 -8.19 2.05 -35.49
CA LEU A 541 -6.79 2.36 -35.82
C LEU A 541 -6.09 3.17 -34.70
N PRO A 542 -6.67 4.27 -34.17
CA PRO A 542 -6.17 4.94 -32.97
C PRO A 542 -6.00 4.01 -31.77
N ILE A 543 -6.99 3.14 -31.48
CA ILE A 543 -6.90 2.18 -30.37
C ILE A 543 -5.69 1.26 -30.57
N ILE A 544 -5.53 0.66 -31.75
CA ILE A 544 -4.38 -0.20 -32.06
C ILE A 544 -3.07 0.57 -31.95
N SER A 545 -3.02 1.81 -32.46
CA SER A 545 -1.83 2.66 -32.38
C SER A 545 -1.43 2.94 -30.92
N THR A 546 -2.40 3.28 -30.06
CA THR A 546 -2.15 3.50 -28.63
C THR A 546 -1.68 2.23 -27.94
N LEU A 547 -2.31 1.09 -28.24
CA LEU A 547 -1.91 -0.21 -27.68
C LEU A 547 -0.49 -0.59 -28.09
N ILE A 548 -0.11 -0.43 -29.37
CA ILE A 548 1.25 -0.72 -29.84
C ILE A 548 2.25 0.23 -29.20
N THR A 549 1.95 1.53 -29.17
CA THR A 549 2.86 2.54 -28.61
C THR A 549 3.14 2.27 -27.13
N TYR A 550 2.09 1.97 -26.35
CA TYR A 550 2.25 1.67 -24.92
C TYR A 550 2.95 0.33 -24.70
N SER A 551 2.63 -0.71 -25.46
CA SER A 551 3.34 -2.00 -25.38
C SER A 551 4.83 -1.85 -25.69
N VAL A 552 5.20 -1.01 -26.67
CA VAL A 552 6.61 -0.69 -26.97
C VAL A 552 7.25 0.10 -25.84
N LEU A 553 6.56 1.07 -25.25
CA LEU A 553 7.07 1.82 -24.09
C LEU A 553 7.30 0.90 -22.89
N LEU A 554 6.36 -0.01 -22.60
CA LEU A 554 6.52 -1.01 -21.54
C LEU A 554 7.71 -1.94 -21.81
N LEU A 555 7.87 -2.42 -23.06
CA LEU A 555 9.04 -3.23 -23.45
C LEU A 555 10.36 -2.46 -23.37
N GLN A 556 10.37 -1.16 -23.67
CA GLN A 556 11.54 -0.30 -23.57
C GLN A 556 11.92 0.00 -22.11
N LEU A 557 10.92 0.09 -21.23
CA LEU A 557 11.16 0.17 -19.79
C LEU A 557 11.72 -1.14 -19.27
N ASP A 558 11.09 -2.28 -19.62
CA ASP A 558 11.53 -3.63 -19.24
C ASP A 558 12.96 -3.95 -19.72
N SER A 559 13.29 -3.65 -20.98
CA SER A 559 14.63 -3.90 -21.54
C SER A 559 15.75 -2.98 -21.04
N ARG A 560 15.44 -1.92 -20.28
CA ARG A 560 16.47 -1.13 -19.57
C ARG A 560 16.88 -1.76 -18.24
N HIS A 561 16.17 -2.79 -17.80
CA HIS A 561 16.46 -3.57 -16.59
C HIS A 561 17.29 -4.85 -16.85
N THR A 562 17.55 -5.20 -18.13
CA THR A 562 18.46 -6.28 -18.56
C THR A 562 19.75 -5.75 -19.16
#